data_AF-A0A1U8KSS1-F1
#
_entry.id   AF-A0A1U8KSS1-F1
#
_cell.length_a   1.000
_cell.length_b   1.000
_cell.length_c   1.000
_cell.angle_alpha   90.00
_cell.angle_beta   90.00
_cell.angle_gamma   90.00
#
_symmetry.space_group_name_H-M   'P 1'
#
loop_
_entity.id
_entity.type
_entity.pdbx_description
1 polymer ?
#
loop_
_entity_poly.entity_id
_entity_poly.type
_entity_poly.pdbx_seq_one_letter_code
_entity_poly.pdbx_strand_id
1 'polypeptide(L)'
;MAEEVVLLDFWLSMFGMRSRIALAEKGIKYEYEEEDLWNKSALLLQTNPVHKKIPVLIHNGKPICESLIQVQYINEVWHDKAPLLPSDPYQKATARFWADYVDKKDFGLVPIKVATWGPFVLLNMDNEILQKDNIDTGNVASEWLGSSSELFSLNGVDTTLTYVCRCEYIIECNWKVRLCG
;
A
#
# COMPACT_ATOMS: atom_id res chain seq x y z
N MET A 1 -24.38 10.28 27.23
CA MET A 1 -24.02 11.00 25.98
C MET A 1 -24.09 9.99 24.86
N ALA A 2 -24.52 10.39 23.66
CA ALA A 2 -24.52 9.50 22.51
C ALA A 2 -23.08 9.08 22.18
N GLU A 3 -22.90 7.86 21.67
CA GLU A 3 -21.59 7.35 21.22
C GLU A 3 -21.17 8.13 19.97
N GLU A 4 -20.04 8.85 20.05
CA GLU A 4 -19.55 9.71 18.97
C GLU A 4 -18.44 8.98 18.21
N VAL A 5 -18.67 8.76 16.91
CA VAL A 5 -17.73 8.10 16.01
C VAL A 5 -17.52 8.99 14.80
N VAL A 6 -16.28 9.45 14.59
CA VAL A 6 -15.87 10.24 13.43
C VAL A 6 -14.79 9.45 12.68
N LEU A 7 -14.83 9.46 11.36
CA LEU A 7 -13.82 8.84 10.51
C LEU A 7 -13.23 9.92 9.59
N LEU A 8 -11.97 10.26 9.83
CA LEU A 8 -11.17 11.08 8.91
C LEU A 8 -10.66 10.17 7.80
N ASP A 9 -11.05 10.43 6.56
CA ASP A 9 -10.70 9.59 5.42
C ASP A 9 -10.65 10.37 4.10
N PHE A 10 -10.14 9.74 3.06
CA PHE A 10 -10.18 10.23 1.69
C PHE A 10 -10.98 9.24 0.84
N TRP A 11 -11.92 9.70 0.01
CA TRP A 11 -12.90 8.82 -0.64
C TRP A 11 -12.28 7.70 -1.48
N LEU A 12 -11.12 7.94 -2.11
CA LEU A 12 -10.35 6.95 -2.90
C LEU A 12 -9.43 6.04 -2.06
N SER A 13 -9.32 6.27 -0.76
CA SER A 13 -8.42 5.51 0.10
C SER A 13 -8.93 4.07 0.29
N MET A 14 -8.19 3.11 -0.28
CA MET A 14 -8.43 1.69 -0.05
C MET A 14 -8.25 1.29 1.43
N PHE A 15 -7.38 1.97 2.17
CA PHE A 15 -7.20 1.75 3.61
C PHE A 15 -8.41 2.26 4.38
N GLY A 16 -8.94 3.42 4.01
CA GLY A 16 -10.16 3.98 4.58
C GLY A 16 -11.41 3.17 4.30
N MET A 17 -11.50 2.58 3.10
CA MET A 17 -12.57 1.65 2.76
C MET A 17 -12.65 0.48 3.75
N ARG A 18 -11.54 -0.03 4.29
CA ARG A 18 -11.56 -1.10 5.31
C ARG A 18 -12.35 -0.68 6.54
N SER A 19 -12.10 0.53 7.05
CA SER A 19 -12.80 1.08 8.22
C SER A 19 -14.26 1.40 7.91
N ARG A 20 -14.55 1.96 6.73
CA ARG A 20 -15.93 2.20 6.27
C ARG A 20 -16.74 0.91 6.19
N ILE A 21 -16.18 -0.15 5.61
CA ILE A 21 -16.82 -1.46 5.52
C ILE A 21 -17.03 -2.04 6.92
N ALA A 22 -16.01 -2.02 7.79
CA ALA A 22 -16.14 -2.55 9.15
C ALA A 22 -17.24 -1.84 9.95
N LEU A 23 -17.35 -0.51 9.84
CA LEU A 23 -18.42 0.28 10.47
C LEU A 23 -19.79 -0.05 9.86
N ALA A 24 -19.87 -0.23 8.54
CA ALA A 24 -21.11 -0.58 7.84
C ALA A 24 -21.61 -1.99 8.17
N GLU A 25 -20.72 -2.99 8.20
CA GLU A 25 -21.02 -4.37 8.60
C GLU A 25 -21.49 -4.44 10.05
N LYS A 26 -20.93 -3.58 10.91
CA LYS A 26 -21.40 -3.40 12.29
C LYS A 26 -22.61 -2.46 12.38
N GLY A 27 -23.12 -1.87 11.29
CA GLY A 27 -24.25 -0.93 11.35
C GLY A 27 -24.04 0.23 12.33
N ILE A 28 -22.80 0.74 12.42
CA ILE A 28 -22.45 1.88 13.27
C ILE A 28 -22.66 3.15 12.49
N LYS A 29 -23.40 4.09 13.07
CA LYS A 29 -23.51 5.44 12.52
C LYS A 29 -22.25 6.21 12.91
N TYR A 30 -21.63 6.86 11.94
CA TYR A 30 -20.44 7.67 12.13
C TYR A 30 -20.51 8.91 11.24
N GLU A 31 -19.80 9.94 11.64
CA GLU A 31 -19.57 11.12 10.82
C GLU A 31 -18.35 10.88 9.94
N TYR A 32 -18.49 11.12 8.64
CA TYR A 32 -17.40 11.00 7.68
C TYR A 32 -16.85 12.39 7.40
N GLU A 33 -15.58 12.61 7.69
CA GLU A 33 -14.88 13.85 7.37
C GLU A 33 -13.86 13.58 6.24
N GLU A 34 -14.07 14.24 5.10
CA GLU A 34 -13.19 14.16 3.95
C GLU A 34 -11.92 14.98 4.18
N GLU A 35 -10.76 14.33 4.04
CA GLU A 35 -9.45 14.95 4.22
C GLU A 35 -8.78 15.28 2.87
N ASP A 36 -8.24 16.49 2.77
CA ASP A 36 -7.35 16.89 1.69
C ASP A 36 -5.92 16.40 2.00
N LEU A 37 -5.42 15.46 1.21
CA LEU A 37 -4.09 14.88 1.40
C LEU A 37 -2.94 15.83 1.06
N TRP A 38 -3.19 16.85 0.24
CA TRP A 38 -2.22 17.89 -0.11
C TRP A 38 -2.20 19.02 0.92
N ASN A 39 -3.34 19.29 1.56
CA ASN A 39 -3.47 20.28 2.63
C ASN A 39 -4.14 19.68 3.87
N LYS A 40 -3.36 18.92 4.64
CA LYS A 40 -3.83 18.14 5.80
C LYS A 40 -4.46 19.03 6.87
N SER A 41 -5.62 18.63 7.37
CA SER A 41 -6.31 19.36 8.42
C SER A 41 -5.51 19.41 9.73
N ALA A 42 -5.76 20.44 10.55
CA ALA A 42 -5.18 20.51 11.90
C ALA A 42 -5.64 19.33 12.77
N LEU A 43 -6.86 18.84 12.56
CA LEU A 43 -7.42 17.70 13.27
C LEU A 43 -6.67 16.41 12.94
N LEU A 44 -6.36 16.15 11.67
CA LEU A 44 -5.56 15.00 11.24
C LEU A 44 -4.14 15.05 11.85
N LEU A 45 -3.51 16.23 11.83
CA LEU A 45 -2.18 16.41 12.41
C LEU A 45 -2.16 16.23 13.93
N GLN A 46 -3.24 16.61 14.62
CA GLN A 46 -3.39 16.42 16.06
C GLN A 46 -3.68 14.95 16.43
N THR A 47 -4.54 14.28 15.66
CA THR A 47 -5.01 12.93 15.97
C THR A 47 -4.05 11.83 15.52
N ASN A 48 -3.26 12.05 14.46
CA ASN A 48 -2.18 11.18 14.02
C ASN A 48 -0.85 11.95 13.86
N PRO A 49 -0.22 12.40 14.96
CA PRO A 49 0.99 13.21 14.88
C PRO A 49 2.21 12.44 14.37
N VAL A 50 2.21 11.11 14.51
CA VAL A 50 3.33 10.22 14.12
C VAL A 50 3.38 10.04 12.61
N HIS A 51 2.29 9.55 12.01
CA HIS A 51 2.26 9.23 10.59
C HIS A 51 1.61 10.31 9.74
N LYS A 52 0.70 11.12 10.31
CA LYS A 52 -0.04 12.17 9.60
C LYS A 52 -0.77 11.59 8.38
N LYS A 53 -1.34 10.39 8.53
CA LYS A 53 -2.01 9.62 7.48
C LYS A 53 -3.45 9.30 7.87
N ILE A 54 -4.29 9.16 6.86
CA ILE A 54 -5.64 8.60 6.95
C ILE A 54 -5.61 7.08 6.67
N PRO A 55 -6.63 6.32 7.09
CA PRO A 55 -7.77 6.73 7.90
C PRO A 55 -7.40 7.00 9.37
N VAL A 56 -8.17 7.84 10.05
CA VAL A 56 -8.16 7.97 11.52
C VAL A 56 -9.58 7.83 12.03
N LEU A 57 -9.82 6.81 12.86
CA LEU A 57 -11.10 6.63 13.54
C LEU A 57 -11.03 7.35 14.89
N ILE A 58 -11.94 8.27 15.16
CA ILE A 58 -12.05 8.96 16.44
C ILE A 58 -13.30 8.43 17.13
N HIS A 59 -13.11 7.72 18.25
CA HIS A 59 -14.22 7.19 19.04
C HIS A 59 -14.23 7.86 20.42
N ASN A 60 -15.28 8.64 20.71
CA ASN A 60 -15.43 9.43 21.93
C ASN A 60 -14.17 10.29 22.22
N GLY A 61 -13.71 11.03 21.21
CA GLY A 61 -12.53 11.89 21.26
C GLY A 61 -11.18 11.18 21.29
N LYS A 62 -11.14 9.84 21.22
CA LYS A 62 -9.89 9.07 21.22
C LYS A 62 -9.55 8.60 19.80
N PRO A 63 -8.39 8.97 19.23
CA PRO A 63 -8.01 8.55 17.90
C PRO A 63 -7.41 7.14 17.88
N ILE A 64 -7.77 6.38 16.84
CA ILE A 64 -7.24 5.06 16.51
C ILE A 64 -6.68 5.17 15.08
N CYS A 65 -5.37 4.97 14.94
CA CYS A 65 -4.65 5.00 13.66
C CYS A 65 -4.49 3.58 13.09
N GLU A 66 -4.07 3.50 11.84
CA GLU A 66 -3.85 2.26 11.07
C GLU A 66 -5.13 1.46 10.77
N SER A 67 -5.46 1.29 9.50
CA SER A 67 -6.72 0.68 9.06
C SER A 67 -6.97 -0.73 9.62
N LEU A 68 -5.96 -1.61 9.66
CA LEU A 68 -6.11 -2.97 10.22
C LEU A 68 -6.29 -2.98 11.74
N ILE A 69 -5.74 -1.99 12.44
CA ILE A 69 -5.92 -1.80 13.88
C ILE A 69 -7.34 -1.27 14.14
N GLN A 70 -7.82 -0.32 13.33
CA GLN A 70 -9.19 0.18 13.40
C GLN A 70 -10.23 -0.94 13.21
N VAL A 71 -10.05 -1.81 12.21
CA VAL A 71 -10.96 -2.95 11.99
C VAL A 71 -11.00 -3.90 13.21
N GLN A 72 -9.84 -4.17 13.82
CA GLN A 72 -9.77 -4.98 15.03
C GLN A 72 -10.48 -4.31 16.21
N TYR A 73 -10.21 -3.01 16.40
CA TYR A 73 -10.87 -2.20 17.42
C TYR A 73 -12.39 -2.20 17.26
N ILE A 74 -12.88 -1.99 16.03
CA ILE A 74 -14.32 -2.03 15.71
C ILE A 74 -14.90 -3.41 16.04
N ASN A 75 -14.19 -4.48 15.72
CA ASN A 75 -14.64 -5.82 16.03
C ASN A 75 -14.74 -6.10 17.54
N GLU A 76 -13.81 -5.56 18.34
CA GLU A 76 -13.72 -5.78 19.79
C GLU A 76 -14.69 -4.89 20.59
N VAL A 77 -14.87 -3.63 20.18
CA VAL A 77 -15.78 -2.69 20.86
C VAL A 77 -17.23 -3.09 20.63
N TRP A 78 -17.65 -3.26 19.37
CA TRP A 78 -19.02 -3.65 19.01
C TRP A 78 -19.12 -5.17 18.83
N HIS A 79 -18.77 -5.90 19.89
CA HIS A 79 -18.73 -7.37 19.95
C HIS A 79 -20.12 -8.02 20.04
N ASP A 80 -21.15 -7.23 20.34
CA ASP A 80 -22.56 -7.64 20.36
C ASP A 80 -23.12 -7.94 18.95
N LYS A 81 -22.41 -7.50 17.91
CA LYS A 81 -22.76 -7.67 16.50
C LYS A 81 -21.92 -8.75 15.83
N ALA A 82 -22.36 -9.20 14.65
CA ALA A 82 -21.68 -10.23 13.87
C ALA A 82 -20.15 -10.01 13.81
N PRO A 83 -19.34 -11.03 14.13
CA PRO A 83 -17.89 -10.86 14.24
C PRO A 83 -17.26 -10.71 12.86
N LEU A 84 -16.32 -9.76 12.73
CA LEU A 84 -15.49 -9.57 11.53
C LEU A 84 -14.32 -10.56 11.49
N LEU A 85 -13.93 -11.09 12.65
CA LEU A 85 -12.82 -12.02 12.80
C LEU A 85 -13.30 -13.33 13.41
N PRO A 86 -12.71 -14.48 13.01
CA PRO A 86 -13.01 -15.77 13.65
C PRO A 86 -12.74 -15.73 15.16
N SER A 87 -13.55 -16.47 15.93
CA SER A 87 -13.33 -16.62 17.38
C SER A 87 -12.16 -17.54 17.70
N ASP A 88 -11.96 -18.59 16.88
CA ASP A 88 -10.87 -19.55 17.03
C ASP A 88 -9.49 -18.86 16.89
N PRO A 89 -8.55 -19.06 17.83
CA PRO A 89 -7.26 -18.41 17.80
C PRO A 89 -6.43 -18.66 16.54
N TYR A 90 -6.45 -19.90 16.02
CA TYR A 90 -5.66 -20.26 14.84
C TYR A 90 -6.22 -19.63 13.57
N GLN A 91 -7.55 -19.69 13.39
CA GLN A 91 -8.22 -19.02 12.27
C GLN A 91 -8.06 -17.49 12.34
N LYS A 92 -8.14 -16.90 13.54
CA LYS A 92 -7.89 -15.47 13.74
C LYS A 92 -6.46 -15.07 13.38
N ALA A 93 -5.47 -15.87 13.79
CA ALA A 93 -4.07 -15.66 13.41
C ALA A 93 -3.88 -15.77 11.88
N THR A 94 -4.53 -16.75 11.25
CA THR A 94 -4.51 -16.93 9.79
C THR A 94 -5.11 -15.74 9.06
N ALA A 95 -6.26 -15.23 9.52
CA ALA A 95 -6.88 -14.04 8.95
C ALA A 95 -5.99 -12.79 9.10
N ARG A 96 -5.36 -12.60 10.27
CA ARG A 96 -4.40 -11.52 10.52
C ARG A 96 -3.17 -11.61 9.61
N PHE A 97 -2.63 -12.81 9.40
CA PHE A 97 -1.51 -13.03 8.50
C PHE A 97 -1.84 -12.59 7.07
N TRP A 98 -2.99 -13.02 6.53
CA TRP A 98 -3.38 -12.64 5.17
C TRP A 98 -3.66 -11.15 5.03
N ALA A 99 -4.27 -10.52 6.04
CA ALA A 99 -4.48 -9.08 6.06
C ALA A 99 -3.14 -8.31 6.04
N ASP A 100 -2.17 -8.73 6.85
CA ASP A 100 -0.82 -8.16 6.89
C ASP A 100 -0.05 -8.40 5.58
N TYR A 101 -0.17 -9.60 4.98
CA TYR A 101 0.43 -9.93 3.69
C TYR A 101 -0.07 -8.99 2.59
N VAL A 102 -1.39 -8.82 2.48
CA VAL A 102 -2.01 -7.91 1.50
C VAL A 102 -1.53 -6.47 1.74
N ASP A 103 -1.46 -6.02 2.99
CA ASP A 103 -0.98 -4.68 3.33
C ASP A 103 0.46 -4.43 2.86
N LYS A 104 1.34 -5.42 3.05
CA LYS A 104 2.77 -5.32 2.71
C LYS A 104 3.08 -5.61 1.24
N LYS A 105 2.32 -6.49 0.58
CA LYS A 105 2.64 -7.02 -0.75
C LYS A 105 1.77 -6.44 -1.87
N ASP A 106 0.47 -6.25 -1.63
CA ASP A 106 -0.44 -5.73 -2.65
C ASP A 106 -0.56 -4.20 -2.61
N PHE A 107 -0.37 -3.60 -1.44
CA PHE A 107 -0.39 -2.15 -1.24
C PHE A 107 0.97 -1.57 -0.85
N GLY A 108 2.00 -2.42 -0.73
CA GLY A 108 3.37 -1.97 -0.76
C GLY A 108 3.66 -1.37 -2.13
N LEU A 109 4.14 -0.12 -2.16
CA LEU A 109 4.68 0.48 -3.37
C LEU A 109 5.73 -0.48 -3.94
N VAL A 110 5.45 -1.13 -5.07
CA VAL A 110 6.47 -1.93 -5.76
C VAL A 110 7.34 -0.94 -6.52
N PRO A 111 8.60 -0.72 -6.11
CA PRO A 111 9.48 0.15 -6.86
C PRO A 111 9.69 -0.46 -8.25
N ILE A 112 9.21 0.23 -9.28
CA ILE A 112 9.47 -0.17 -10.66
C ILE A 112 10.81 0.43 -11.04
N LYS A 113 11.77 -0.44 -11.36
CA LYS A 113 13.08 -0.06 -11.85
C LYS A 113 12.94 0.40 -13.30
N VAL A 114 13.23 1.68 -13.55
CA VAL A 114 13.22 2.27 -14.89
C VAL A 114 14.64 2.66 -15.29
N ALA A 115 15.05 2.29 -16.50
CA ALA A 115 16.33 2.70 -17.08
C ALA A 115 16.12 3.26 -18.48
N THR A 116 16.94 4.24 -18.87
CA THR A 116 16.94 4.82 -20.22
C THR A 116 18.25 4.53 -20.92
N TRP A 117 18.20 3.80 -22.04
CA TRP A 117 19.35 3.41 -22.85
C TRP A 117 19.18 3.95 -24.28
N GLY A 118 19.85 5.07 -24.58
CA GLY A 118 19.66 5.78 -25.84
C GLY A 118 18.18 6.20 -26.02
N PRO A 119 17.49 5.78 -27.10
CA PRO A 119 16.06 6.08 -27.31
C PRO A 119 15.11 5.15 -26.54
N PHE A 120 15.61 4.12 -25.85
CA PHE A 120 14.78 3.09 -25.22
C PHE A 120 14.53 3.38 -23.74
N VAL A 121 13.28 3.17 -23.30
CA VAL A 121 12.89 3.14 -21.88
C VAL A 121 12.64 1.69 -21.50
N LEU A 122 13.39 1.18 -20.54
CA LEU A 122 13.31 -0.19 -20.04
C LEU A 122 12.62 -0.18 -18.68
N LEU A 123 11.57 -0.99 -18.54
CA LEU A 123 10.86 -1.22 -17.29
C LEU A 123 11.19 -2.63 -16.81
N ASN A 124 11.83 -2.75 -15.64
CA ASN A 124 12.02 -4.03 -14.98
C ASN A 124 10.91 -4.22 -13.94
N MET A 125 10.06 -5.23 -14.18
CA MET A 125 8.95 -5.63 -13.30
C MET A 125 9.26 -6.91 -12.51
N ASP A 126 10.49 -7.41 -12.57
CA ASP A 126 10.89 -8.58 -11.81
C ASP A 126 10.94 -8.22 -10.32
N ASN A 127 10.04 -8.85 -9.57
CA ASN A 127 9.82 -8.63 -8.14
C ASN A 127 10.89 -9.31 -7.27
N GLU A 128 11.98 -9.77 -7.87
CA GLU A 128 13.07 -10.38 -7.13
C GLU A 128 13.86 -9.28 -6.42
N ILE A 129 13.59 -9.19 -5.11
CA ILE A 129 14.55 -8.67 -4.15
C ILE A 129 15.85 -9.41 -4.45
N LEU A 130 16.78 -8.75 -5.14
CA LEU A 130 18.12 -9.27 -5.32
C LEU A 130 18.68 -9.51 -3.92
N GLN A 131 18.65 -10.76 -3.47
CA GLN A 131 19.68 -11.24 -2.59
C GLN A 131 20.97 -10.90 -3.33
N LYS A 132 21.69 -9.96 -2.74
CA LYS A 132 22.90 -9.38 -3.28
C LYS A 132 24.01 -10.40 -3.13
N ASP A 133 23.87 -11.54 -3.80
CA ASP A 133 24.91 -12.53 -3.91
C ASP A 133 25.78 -12.13 -5.09
N ASN A 134 27.03 -11.82 -4.75
CA ASN A 134 28.13 -11.47 -5.64
C ASN A 134 28.11 -12.30 -6.93
N ILE A 135 27.69 -11.69 -8.04
CA ILE A 135 28.05 -12.19 -9.37
C ILE A 135 28.64 -11.02 -10.18
N ASP A 136 29.83 -11.35 -10.67
CA ASP A 136 30.87 -10.62 -11.37
C ASP A 136 30.52 -9.28 -12.04
N THR A 137 31.30 -8.28 -11.64
CA THR A 137 31.35 -6.91 -12.11
C THR A 137 31.92 -6.83 -13.53
N GLY A 138 31.11 -6.45 -14.52
CA GLY A 138 31.66 -6.06 -15.82
C GLY A 138 30.64 -5.65 -16.88
N ASN A 139 29.43 -6.22 -16.85
CA ASN A 139 28.41 -5.93 -17.84
C ASN A 139 27.13 -5.38 -17.18
N VAL A 140 26.96 -4.06 -17.29
CA VAL A 140 25.79 -3.34 -16.76
C VAL A 140 24.48 -3.91 -17.32
N ALA A 141 24.52 -4.49 -18.53
CA ALA A 141 23.39 -5.14 -19.17
C ALA A 141 22.87 -6.35 -18.39
N SER A 142 23.75 -7.24 -17.96
CA SER A 142 23.38 -8.48 -17.28
C SER A 142 22.93 -8.24 -15.84
N GLU A 143 23.43 -7.18 -15.18
CA GLU A 143 22.97 -6.77 -13.85
C GLU A 143 21.49 -6.30 -13.87
N TRP A 144 21.02 -5.68 -14.97
CA TRP A 144 19.70 -5.02 -15.04
C TRP A 144 18.65 -5.75 -15.86
N LEU A 145 19.03 -6.31 -17.01
CA LEU A 145 18.13 -7.06 -17.86
C LEU A 145 18.03 -8.53 -17.42
N GLY A 146 18.93 -8.99 -16.55
CA GLY A 146 19.01 -10.38 -16.15
C GLY A 146 19.07 -11.30 -17.38
N SER A 147 18.15 -12.26 -17.43
CA SER A 147 17.99 -13.19 -18.56
C SER A 147 17.61 -12.51 -19.89
N SER A 148 17.05 -11.30 -19.85
CA SER A 148 16.70 -10.55 -21.06
C SER A 148 17.93 -9.98 -21.78
N SER A 149 19.08 -9.84 -21.11
CA SER A 149 20.32 -9.30 -21.71
C SER A 149 20.78 -10.10 -22.93
N GLU A 150 20.66 -11.43 -22.86
CA GLU A 150 21.01 -12.35 -23.94
C GLU A 150 20.05 -12.21 -25.12
N LEU A 151 18.73 -12.06 -24.86
CA LEU A 151 17.72 -11.85 -25.90
C LEU A 151 17.96 -10.56 -26.68
N PHE A 152 18.30 -9.46 -26.00
CA PHE A 152 18.57 -8.20 -26.67
C PHE A 152 19.86 -8.26 -27.50
N SER A 153 20.91 -8.90 -26.97
CA SER A 153 22.17 -9.11 -27.69
C SER A 153 21.95 -9.95 -28.97
N LEU A 154 21.16 -11.03 -28.88
CA LEU A 154 20.81 -11.87 -30.05
C LEU A 154 20.03 -11.10 -31.13
N ASN A 155 19.25 -10.10 -30.72
CA ASN A 155 18.46 -9.27 -31.64
C ASN A 155 19.23 -8.02 -32.12
N GLY A 156 20.55 -7.99 -31.96
CA GLY A 156 21.42 -6.95 -32.52
C GLY A 156 21.47 -5.64 -31.72
N VAL A 157 20.99 -5.64 -30.48
CA VAL A 157 21.17 -4.52 -29.56
C VAL A 157 22.55 -4.61 -28.94
N ASP A 158 23.37 -3.58 -29.16
CA ASP A 158 24.69 -3.47 -28.54
C ASP A 158 24.55 -3.22 -27.04
N THR A 159 24.82 -4.27 -26.25
CA THR A 159 24.77 -4.24 -24.79
C THR A 159 26.02 -3.62 -24.14
N THR A 160 27.00 -3.20 -24.95
CA THR A 160 28.23 -2.51 -24.50
C THR A 160 28.13 -0.99 -24.52
N LEU A 161 26.98 -0.44 -24.93
CA LEU A 161 26.74 1.01 -25.01
C LEU A 161 26.89 1.71 -23.66
N THR A 162 27.44 2.92 -23.70
CA THR A 162 27.78 3.71 -22.51
C THR A 162 26.50 4.23 -21.85
N TYR A 163 26.32 3.82 -20.59
CA TYR A 163 25.29 4.27 -19.66
C TYR A 163 25.08 5.80 -19.70
N VAL A 164 23.83 6.25 -19.91
CA VAL A 164 23.50 7.69 -20.05
C VAL A 164 23.00 8.29 -18.74
N CYS A 165 21.93 7.75 -18.14
CA CYS A 165 21.44 8.19 -16.83
C CYS A 165 20.52 7.14 -16.17
N ARG A 166 20.36 7.25 -14.85
CA ARG A 166 19.45 6.44 -14.01
C ARG A 166 18.51 7.36 -13.26
N CYS A 167 17.23 7.00 -13.24
CA CYS A 167 16.25 7.56 -12.32
C CYS A 167 15.43 6.41 -11.75
N GLU A 168 15.45 6.24 -10.43
CA GLU A 168 14.49 5.37 -9.76
C GLU A 168 13.20 6.15 -9.54
N TYR A 169 12.10 5.64 -10.08
CA TYR A 169 10.78 6.21 -9.85
C TYR A 169 10.05 5.32 -8.86
N ILE A 170 9.67 5.88 -7.72
CA ILE A 170 8.63 5.29 -6.88
C ILE A 170 7.32 5.70 -7.54
N ILE A 171 6.76 4.79 -8.32
CA ILE A 171 5.46 4.99 -8.95
C ILE A 171 4.40 4.74 -7.86
N GLU A 172 3.84 5.83 -7.31
CA GLU A 172 2.72 5.79 -6.38
C GLU A 172 1.38 5.55 -7.12
N CYS A 173 1.28 4.48 -7.91
CA CYS A 173 0.07 4.17 -8.66
C CYS A 173 -0.60 2.89 -8.15
N ASN A 174 -1.71 3.06 -7.41
CA ASN A 174 -2.68 2.00 -7.16
C ASN A 174 -3.46 1.73 -8.45
N TRP A 175 -3.05 0.72 -9.23
CA TRP A 175 -3.68 0.30 -10.49
C TRP A 175 -5.10 -0.25 -10.36
N LYS A 176 -5.65 -0.36 -9.14
CA LYS A 176 -7.04 -0.76 -8.89
C LYS A 176 -7.99 0.45 -8.93
N VAL A 177 -7.97 1.20 -10.02
CA VAL A 177 -9.09 2.10 -10.36
C VAL A 177 -10.10 1.26 -11.14
N ARG A 178 -11.15 0.77 -10.45
CA ARG A 178 -12.37 0.37 -11.17
C ARG A 178 -13.03 1.65 -11.67
N LEU A 179 -12.86 1.95 -12.95
CA LEU A 179 -13.81 2.80 -13.66
C LEU A 179 -15.15 2.04 -13.67
N CYS A 180 -16.07 2.41 -12.78
CA CYS A 180 -17.46 2.04 -12.95
C CYS A 180 -18.02 2.90 -14.09
N GLY A 181 -18.39 2.25 -15.19
CA GLY A 181 -19.27 2.80 -16.21
C GLY A 181 -20.73 2.72 -15.81
#